data_AF-A0AAV7EHG9-F1
#
_entry.id   AF-A0AAV7EHG9-F1
#
_cell.length_a   1.000
_cell.length_b   1.000
_cell.length_c   1.000
_cell.angle_alpha   90.00
_cell.angle_beta   90.00
_cell.angle_gamma   90.00
#
_symmetry.space_group_name_H-M   'P 1'
#
loop_
_entity.id
_entity.type
_entity.pdbx_description
1 polymer ?
#
loop_
_entity_poly.entity_id
_entity_poly.type
_entity_poly.pdbx_seq_one_letter_code
_entity_poly.pdbx_strand_id
1 'polypeptide(L)'
;MCLTETLDEMVSNGTLSPEVAIQVLVQFDKSMTEALETQVKSKVSIKAHLHTYRFCDNVWTFILQDAIFKNEETQENVGSMKIVACDAKLLTQ
;
A
#
# COMPACT_ATOMS: atom_id res chain seq x y z
N MET A 1 -6.76 6.93 0.11
CA MET A 1 -8.19 7.19 0.39
C MET A 1 -8.63 8.55 -0.16
N CYS A 2 -7.81 9.60 -0.09
CA CYS A 2 -8.21 10.91 -0.64
C CYS A 2 -8.62 10.86 -2.13
N LEU A 3 -7.86 10.15 -2.99
CA LEU A 3 -8.21 10.03 -4.42
C LEU A 3 -9.58 9.37 -4.63
N THR A 4 -9.84 8.24 -3.95
CA THR A 4 -11.11 7.52 -4.07
C THR A 4 -12.27 8.37 -3.57
N GLU A 5 -12.10 9.07 -2.45
CA GLU A 5 -13.12 9.98 -1.89
C GLU A 5 -13.46 11.13 -2.87
N THR A 6 -12.45 11.74 -3.49
CA THR A 6 -12.66 12.78 -4.51
C THR A 6 -13.37 12.23 -5.74
N LEU A 7 -12.96 11.04 -6.22
CA LEU A 7 -13.62 10.41 -7.37
C LEU A 7 -15.08 10.06 -7.06
N ASP A 8 -15.37 9.56 -5.86
CA ASP A 8 -16.73 9.25 -5.42
C ASP A 8 -17.61 10.52 -5.37
N GLU A 9 -17.07 11.64 -4.87
CA GLU A 9 -17.76 12.93 -4.88
C GLU A 9 -18.04 13.42 -6.32
N MET A 10 -17.05 13.33 -7.21
CA MET A 10 -17.20 13.72 -8.61
C MET A 10 -18.22 12.86 -9.35
N VAL A 11 -18.29 11.56 -9.04
CA VAL A 11 -19.31 10.65 -9.59
C VAL A 11 -20.70 10.98 -9.02
N SER A 12 -20.81 11.19 -7.70
CA SER A 12 -22.07 11.59 -7.04
C SER A 12 -22.62 12.89 -7.61
N ASN A 13 -21.75 13.85 -7.94
CA ASN A 13 -22.12 15.13 -8.52
C ASN A 13 -22.37 15.07 -10.04
N GLY A 14 -22.25 13.90 -10.67
CA GLY A 14 -22.41 13.70 -12.11
C GLY A 14 -21.33 14.35 -12.96
N THR A 15 -20.20 14.75 -12.36
CA THR A 15 -19.05 15.35 -13.06
C THR A 15 -18.26 14.29 -13.83
N LEU A 16 -18.15 13.08 -13.27
CA LEU A 16 -17.51 11.93 -13.90
C LEU A 16 -18.48 10.75 -13.95
N SER A 17 -18.35 9.91 -14.98
CA SER A 17 -19.02 8.61 -14.96
C SER A 17 -18.25 7.63 -14.07
N PRO A 18 -18.91 6.61 -13.50
CA PRO A 18 -18.23 5.56 -12.74
C PRO A 18 -17.11 4.88 -13.52
N GLU A 19 -17.30 4.66 -14.83
CA GLU A 19 -16.30 4.02 -15.69
C GLU A 19 -15.02 4.85 -15.80
N VAL A 20 -15.14 6.18 -15.90
CA VAL A 20 -13.98 7.08 -15.95
C VAL A 20 -13.25 7.08 -14.60
N ALA A 21 -13.99 7.11 -13.48
CA ALA A 21 -13.37 7.03 -12.16
C ALA A 21 -12.56 5.75 -11.97
N ILE A 22 -13.08 4.60 -12.44
CA ILE A 22 -12.34 3.32 -12.44
C ILE A 22 -11.06 3.42 -13.28
N GLN A 23 -11.12 4.02 -14.48
CA GLN A 23 -9.93 4.21 -15.31
C GLN A 23 -8.87 5.09 -14.64
N VAL A 24 -9.28 6.13 -13.89
CA VAL A 24 -8.35 6.96 -13.10
C VAL A 24 -7.68 6.12 -12.01
N LEU A 25 -8.41 5.25 -11.32
CA LEU A 25 -7.83 4.35 -10.31
C LEU A 25 -6.82 3.37 -10.93
N VAL A 26 -7.16 2.76 -12.07
CA VAL A 26 -6.23 1.88 -12.80
C VAL A 26 -4.95 2.63 -13.22
N GLN A 27 -5.08 3.88 -13.65
CA GLN A 27 -3.92 4.69 -14.01
C GLN A 27 -3.10 5.08 -12.77
N PHE A 28 -3.76 5.38 -11.65
CA PHE A 28 -3.09 5.67 -10.39
C PHE A 28 -2.25 4.49 -9.91
N ASP A 29 -2.78 3.26 -9.98
CA ASP A 29 -2.05 2.06 -9.58
C ASP A 29 -0.74 1.92 -10.39
N LYS A 30 -0.81 2.09 -11.72
CA LYS A 30 0.37 2.07 -12.59
C LYS A 30 1.40 3.13 -12.20
N SER A 31 0.94 4.38 -12.06
CA SER A 31 1.83 5.51 -11.75
C SER A 31 2.45 5.38 -10.35
N MET A 32 1.72 4.84 -9.37
CA MET A 32 2.26 4.60 -8.03
C MET A 32 3.32 3.51 -8.04
N THR A 33 3.07 2.38 -8.73
CA THR A 33 4.06 1.30 -8.87
C THR A 33 5.34 1.82 -9.52
N GLU A 34 5.23 2.55 -10.63
CA GLU A 34 6.39 3.13 -11.32
C GLU A 34 7.16 4.11 -10.43
N ALA A 35 6.46 4.99 -9.69
CA ALA A 35 7.09 5.94 -8.79
C ALA A 35 7.83 5.24 -7.63
N LEU A 36 7.22 4.21 -7.03
CA LEU A 36 7.86 3.41 -5.97
C LEU A 36 9.11 2.69 -6.48
N GLU A 37 9.10 2.16 -7.69
CA GLU A 37 10.23 1.44 -8.27
C GLU A 37 11.38 2.38 -8.68
N THR A 38 11.05 3.52 -9.29
CA THR A 38 12.06 4.37 -9.94
C THR A 38 12.55 5.52 -9.05
N GLN A 39 11.73 5.98 -8.10
CA GLN A 39 12.02 7.20 -7.34
C GLN A 39 12.37 6.92 -5.86
N VAL A 40 11.90 5.81 -5.28
CA VAL A 40 12.11 5.50 -3.87
C VAL A 40 13.35 4.62 -3.66
N LYS A 41 14.32 5.14 -2.90
CA LYS A 41 15.58 4.43 -2.59
C LYS A 41 15.77 4.14 -1.10
N SER A 42 14.95 4.76 -0.26
CA SER A 42 15.03 4.67 1.20
C SER A 42 14.80 3.23 1.66
N LYS A 43 15.57 2.80 2.66
CA LYS A 43 15.44 1.47 3.25
C LYS A 43 14.97 1.57 4.69
N VAL A 44 14.23 0.55 5.10
CA VAL A 44 13.68 0.41 6.43
C VAL A 44 13.99 -0.98 6.95
N SER A 45 14.27 -1.09 8.24
CA SER A 45 14.33 -2.34 8.98
C SER A 45 13.20 -2.40 10.01
N ILE A 46 12.62 -3.59 10.18
CA ILE A 46 11.54 -3.87 11.11
C ILE A 46 11.97 -5.02 12.00
N LYS A 47 11.89 -4.82 13.33
CA LYS A 47 12.06 -5.89 14.32
C LYS A 47 10.81 -5.93 15.19
N ALA A 48 10.13 -7.06 15.28
CA ALA A 48 8.87 -7.18 16.01
C ALA A 48 8.61 -8.60 16.48
N HIS A 49 7.58 -8.79 17.30
CA HIS A 49 7.02 -10.10 17.63
C HIS A 49 5.90 -10.45 16.65
N LEU A 50 6.00 -11.61 16.00
CA LEU A 50 4.94 -12.09 15.11
C LEU A 50 3.76 -12.62 15.94
N HIS A 51 2.59 -12.01 15.78
CA HIS A 51 1.36 -12.46 16.41
C HIS A 51 0.63 -13.52 15.57
N THR A 52 0.39 -13.23 14.29
CA THR A 52 -0.18 -14.18 13.35
C THR A 52 0.21 -13.85 11.91
N TYR A 53 0.11 -14.83 11.01
CA TYR A 53 0.37 -14.66 9.60
C TYR A 53 -0.66 -15.43 8.75
N ARG A 54 -0.82 -15.00 7.50
CA ARG A 54 -1.66 -15.67 6.50
C ARG A 54 -1.07 -15.47 5.13
N PHE A 55 -1.13 -16.52 4.31
CA PHE A 55 -0.89 -16.45 2.88
C PHE A 55 -2.15 -16.95 2.16
N CYS A 56 -2.72 -16.10 1.31
CA CYS A 56 -3.89 -16.41 0.48
C CYS A 56 -3.82 -15.56 -0.79
N ASP A 57 -4.16 -16.13 -1.94
CA ASP A 57 -4.21 -15.43 -3.23
C ASP A 57 -2.96 -14.61 -3.56
N ASN A 58 -1.77 -15.18 -3.29
CA ASN A 58 -0.47 -14.53 -3.49
C ASN A 58 -0.23 -13.26 -2.65
N VAL A 59 -1.02 -13.08 -1.59
CA VAL A 59 -0.88 -11.98 -0.63
C VAL A 59 -0.50 -12.54 0.73
N TRP A 60 0.64 -12.08 1.24
CA TRP A 60 1.04 -12.29 2.63
C TRP A 60 0.43 -11.21 3.52
N THR A 61 -0.12 -11.61 4.66
CA THR A 61 -0.55 -10.72 5.73
C THR A 61 0.13 -11.13 7.03
N PHE A 62 0.83 -10.21 7.69
CA PHE A 62 1.44 -10.40 9.00
C PHE A 62 0.83 -9.41 9.99
N ILE A 63 0.51 -9.89 11.20
CA ILE A 63 0.16 -9.04 12.34
C ILE A 63 1.32 -9.14 13.33
N LEU A 64 1.89 -7.99 13.68
CA LEU A 64 3.09 -7.84 14.49
C LEU A 64 2.77 -7.03 15.75
N GLN A 65 3.43 -7.37 16.85
CA GLN A 65 3.34 -6.68 18.14
C GLN A 65 4.71 -6.15 18.54
N ASP A 66 4.70 -5.02 19.26
CA ASP A 66 5.90 -4.33 19.78
C ASP A 66 7.00 -4.17 18.72
N ALA A 67 6.59 -3.61 17.56
CA ALA A 67 7.47 -3.42 16.43
C ALA A 67 8.38 -2.20 16.63
N ILE A 68 9.66 -2.37 16.32
CA ILE A 68 10.64 -1.31 16.17
C ILE A 68 10.84 -1.09 14.68
N PHE A 69 10.42 0.07 14.19
CA PHE A 69 10.61 0.53 12.83
C PHE A 69 11.82 1.46 12.79
N LYS A 70 12.76 1.20 11.90
CA LYS A 70 13.99 2.00 11.79
C LYS A 70 14.34 2.31 10.36
N ASN A 71 14.51 3.59 10.05
CA ASN A 71 15.10 4.07 8.80
C ASN A 71 16.47 4.73 9.11
N GLU A 72 17.06 5.45 8.14
CA GLU A 72 18.38 6.08 8.32
C GLU A 72 18.39 7.26 9.31
N GLU A 73 17.24 7.90 9.54
CA GLU A 73 17.12 9.16 10.30
C GLU A 73 16.39 8.97 11.64
N THR A 74 15.48 7.99 11.73
CA THR A 74 14.53 7.82 12.83
C THR A 74 14.37 6.36 13.23
N GLN A 75 14.02 6.18 14.50
CA GLN A 75 13.59 4.91 15.06
C GLN A 75 12.29 5.14 15.84
N GLU A 76 11.28 4.34 15.53
CA GLU A 76 9.95 4.44 16.12
C GLU A 76 9.49 3.10 16.68
N ASN A 77 8.78 3.16 17.80
CA ASN A 77 8.17 2.00 18.43
C ASN A 77 6.66 2.02 18.14
N VAL A 78 6.15 0.92 17.59
CA VAL A 78 4.78 0.73 17.15
C VAL A 78 4.19 -0.47 17.88
N GLY A 79 3.16 -0.26 18.71
CA GLY A 79 2.59 -1.33 19.54
C GLY A 79 1.95 -2.47 18.73
N SER A 80 1.31 -2.15 17.60
CA SER A 80 0.71 -3.15 16.70
C SER A 80 0.82 -2.69 15.25
N MET A 81 1.25 -3.60 14.37
CA MET A 81 1.46 -3.32 12.95
C MET A 81 0.92 -4.46 12.08
N LYS A 82 0.29 -4.11 10.95
CA LYS A 82 -0.14 -5.05 9.92
C LYS A 82 0.67 -4.82 8.65
N ILE A 83 1.37 -5.85 8.17
CA ILE A 83 2.03 -5.85 6.87
C ILE A 83 1.15 -6.64 5.89
N VAL A 84 0.82 -6.03 4.75
CA VAL A 84 0.19 -6.70 3.60
C VAL A 84 1.16 -6.61 2.43
N ALA A 85 1.60 -7.74 1.91
CA ALA A 85 2.59 -7.82 0.85
C ALA A 85 2.06 -8.69 -0.30
N CYS A 86 1.95 -8.09 -1.49
CA CYS A 86 1.59 -8.79 -2.72
C CYS A 86 2.86 -9.31 -3.41
N ASP A 87 2.76 -10.43 -4.13
CA ASP A 87 3.87 -10.93 -4.94
C ASP A 87 4.20 -9.94 -6.08
N ALA A 88 5.44 -9.43 -6.10
CA ALA A 88 5.92 -8.49 -7.11
C ALA A 88 5.94 -9.10 -8.53
N LYS A 89 5.97 -10.43 -8.67
CA LYS A 89 5.93 -11.10 -9.98
C LYS A 89 4.63 -10.85 -10.75
N LEU A 90 3.57 -10.43 -10.05
CA LEU A 90 2.29 -10.07 -10.65
C LEU A 90 2.32 -8.68 -11.32
N LEU A 91 3.36 -7.87 -11.07
CA LEU A 91 3.51 -6.53 -11.66
C LEU A 91 4.22 -6.55 -13.03
N THR A 92 4.85 -7.67 -13.38
CA THR A 92 5.62 -7.84 -14.63
C THR A 92 4.89 -8.63 -15.72
N GLN A 93 3.61 -8.93 -15.54
CA GLN A 93 2.71 -9.49 -16.57
C GLN A 93 1.73 -8.44 -17.04
#